data_AF-A0A395VE41-F1
#
_entry.id   AF-A0A395VE41-F1
#
_cell.length_a   1.000
_cell.length_b   1.000
_cell.length_c   1.000
_cell.angle_alpha   90.00
_cell.angle_beta   90.00
_cell.angle_gamma   90.00
#
_symmetry.space_group_name_H-M   'P 1'
#
loop_
_entity.id
_entity.type
_entity.pdbx_description
1 polymer ?
#
loop_
_entity_poly.entity_id
_entity_poly.type
_entity_poly.pdbx_seq_one_letter_code
_entity_poly.pdbx_strand_id
1 'polypeptide(L)'
;MNIGVEVLKESVIRVQSQLNDWMDCVFVVSKDDEEKAREVLEKAWDSFWEDGDGWCYGNYLEDKLVNAGIAFDAYYADAEE
;
A
#
# COMPACT_ATOMS: atom_id res chain seq x y z
N MET A 1 8.02 9.40 -32.47
CA MET A 1 8.04 8.87 -31.09
C MET A 1 7.60 7.42 -31.17
N ASN A 2 8.49 6.47 -30.90
CA ASN A 2 8.05 5.09 -30.67
C ASN A 2 7.57 5.04 -29.23
N ILE A 3 6.28 4.81 -29.04
CA ILE A 3 5.73 4.54 -27.73
C ILE A 3 6.06 3.08 -27.39
N GLY A 4 6.78 2.85 -26.30
CA GLY A 4 6.99 1.51 -25.75
C GLY A 4 5.85 1.22 -24.80
N VAL A 5 4.94 0.34 -25.19
CA VAL A 5 3.89 -0.16 -24.30
C VAL A 5 4.35 -1.51 -23.77
N GLU A 6 4.47 -1.62 -22.46
CA GLU A 6 4.79 -2.86 -21.76
C GLU A 6 3.64 -3.20 -20.82
N VAL A 7 3.29 -4.49 -20.74
CA VAL A 7 2.33 -4.99 -19.76
C VAL A 7 3.14 -5.61 -18.63
N LEU A 8 3.17 -4.93 -17.49
CA LEU A 8 3.84 -5.43 -16.30
C LEU A 8 2.97 -6.47 -15.60
N LYS A 9 3.61 -7.47 -15.01
CA LYS A 9 2.94 -8.51 -14.22
C LYS A 9 3.06 -8.14 -12.75
N GLU A 10 2.16 -7.28 -12.31
CA GLU A 10 2.12 -6.72 -10.97
C GLU A 10 0.86 -7.18 -10.22
N SER A 11 0.89 -7.03 -8.92
CA SER A 11 -0.23 -7.28 -8.03
C SER A 11 -0.66 -5.98 -7.38
N VAL A 12 -1.97 -5.77 -7.33
CA VAL A 12 -2.58 -4.58 -6.74
C VAL A 12 -3.23 -4.99 -5.43
N ILE A 13 -2.80 -4.34 -4.34
CA ILE A 13 -3.31 -4.59 -2.99
C ILE A 13 -3.96 -3.30 -2.50
N ARG A 14 -5.25 -3.36 -2.17
CA ARG A 14 -5.98 -2.23 -1.58
C ARG A 14 -6.20 -2.49 -0.11
N VAL A 15 -5.69 -1.59 0.72
CA VAL A 15 -5.90 -1.58 2.16
C VAL A 15 -6.88 -0.47 2.48
N GLN A 16 -8.10 -0.85 2.88
CA GLN A 16 -9.17 0.11 3.13
C GLN A 16 -9.98 -0.19 4.39
N SER A 17 -10.48 0.87 5.01
CA SER A 17 -11.55 0.74 6.00
C SER A 17 -12.92 0.78 5.33
N GLN A 18 -13.85 -0.06 5.80
CA GLN A 18 -15.27 0.07 5.40
C GLN A 18 -16.01 1.18 6.17
N LEU A 19 -15.39 1.74 7.22
CA LEU A 19 -16.01 2.72 8.12
C LEU A 19 -15.36 4.10 8.02
N ASN A 20 -14.15 4.18 7.46
CA ASN A 20 -13.35 5.40 7.38
C ASN A 20 -12.80 5.58 5.97
N ASP A 21 -13.44 6.43 5.18
CA ASP A 21 -13.09 6.63 3.77
C ASP A 21 -11.69 7.22 3.57
N TRP A 22 -11.16 7.94 4.57
CA TRP A 22 -9.80 8.49 4.55
C TRP A 22 -8.69 7.41 4.68
N MET A 23 -9.06 6.19 5.08
CA MET A 23 -8.15 5.05 5.16
C MET A 23 -8.34 4.19 3.91
N ASP A 24 -7.86 4.68 2.76
CA ASP A 24 -7.89 3.94 1.50
C ASP A 24 -6.54 4.10 0.77
N CYS A 25 -5.76 3.04 0.74
CA CYS A 25 -4.42 3.02 0.17
C CYS A 25 -4.29 1.86 -0.83
N VAL A 26 -3.83 2.14 -2.04
CA VAL A 26 -3.59 1.14 -3.07
C VAL A 26 -2.09 1.02 -3.30
N PHE A 27 -1.58 -0.21 -3.19
CA PHE A 27 -0.18 -0.53 -3.44
C PHE A 27 -0.08 -1.44 -4.65
N VAL A 28 0.80 -1.09 -5.58
CA VAL A 28 1.20 -1.95 -6.71
C VAL A 28 2.56 -2.53 -6.35
N VAL A 29 2.66 -3.86 -6.36
CA VAL A 29 3.88 -4.61 -6.03
C VAL A 29 4.19 -5.63 -7.10
N SER A 30 5.43 -6.12 -7.10
CA SER A 30 5.79 -7.27 -7.94
C SER A 30 4.91 -8.48 -7.61
N LYS A 31 4.62 -9.32 -8.62
CA LYS A 31 3.86 -10.56 -8.39
C LYS A 31 4.56 -11.51 -7.41
N ASP A 32 5.89 -11.45 -7.34
CA ASP A 32 6.72 -12.31 -6.48
C ASP A 32 6.66 -11.87 -5.01
N ASP A 33 6.43 -10.58 -4.75
CA ASP A 33 6.31 -10.03 -3.40
C ASP A 33 4.88 -10.02 -2.86
N GLU A 34 3.88 -10.39 -3.66
CA GLU A 34 2.45 -10.28 -3.31
C GLU A 34 2.11 -10.88 -1.95
N GLU A 35 2.51 -12.12 -1.70
CA GLU A 35 2.16 -12.82 -0.46
C GLU A 35 2.79 -12.12 0.76
N LYS A 36 4.06 -11.73 0.64
CA LYS A 36 4.81 -11.05 1.69
C LYS A 36 4.27 -9.64 1.94
N ALA A 37 3.96 -8.89 0.88
CA ALA A 37 3.38 -7.56 0.95
C ALA A 37 2.02 -7.59 1.63
N ARG A 38 1.16 -8.56 1.29
CA ARG A 38 -0.12 -8.76 1.96
C ARG A 38 0.06 -9.01 3.46
N GLU A 39 0.93 -9.95 3.84
CA GLU A 39 1.18 -10.25 5.25
C GLU A 39 1.72 -9.04 6.04
N VAL A 40 2.58 -8.23 5.43
CA VAL A 40 3.12 -7.00 6.04
C VAL A 40 2.01 -5.97 6.23
N LEU A 41 1.17 -5.76 5.23
CA LEU A 41 0.08 -4.78 5.27
C LEU A 41 -1.04 -5.20 6.23
N GLU A 42 -1.36 -6.49 6.33
CA GLU A 42 -2.31 -7.00 7.33
C GLU A 42 -1.80 -6.77 8.76
N LYS A 43 -0.53 -7.07 9.03
CA LYS A 43 0.10 -6.79 10.34
C LYS A 43 0.20 -5.29 10.62
N ALA A 44 0.48 -4.49 9.60
CA ALA A 44 0.52 -3.05 9.71
C ALA A 44 -0.86 -2.48 10.05
N TRP A 45 -1.93 -2.98 9.43
CA TRP A 45 -3.30 -2.60 9.76
C TRP A 45 -3.62 -2.86 11.23
N ASP A 46 -3.32 -4.06 11.73
CA ASP A 46 -3.62 -4.43 13.12
C ASP A 46 -2.81 -3.58 14.11
N SER A 47 -1.51 -3.37 13.83
CA SER A 47 -0.61 -2.61 14.71
C SER A 47 -0.82 -1.09 14.66
N PHE A 48 -1.40 -0.55 13.59
CA PHE A 48 -1.62 0.89 13.45
C PHE A 48 -2.44 1.48 14.60
N TRP A 49 -3.39 0.72 15.14
CA TRP A 49 -4.25 1.17 16.25
C TRP A 49 -3.52 1.29 17.59
N GLU A 50 -2.37 0.63 17.75
CA GLU A 50 -1.57 0.65 18.98
C GLU A 50 -0.31 1.51 18.84
N ASP A 51 0.38 1.40 17.70
CA ASP A 51 1.69 1.99 17.46
C ASP A 51 1.68 3.14 16.44
N GLY A 52 0.54 3.38 15.78
CA GLY A 52 0.40 4.35 14.70
C GLY A 52 0.07 5.79 15.15
N ASP A 53 0.05 6.06 16.46
CA ASP A 53 -0.28 7.40 16.97
C ASP A 53 0.71 8.46 16.44
N GLY A 54 0.17 9.56 15.92
CA GLY A 54 0.93 10.63 15.28
C GLY A 54 1.42 10.34 13.85
N TRP A 55 1.11 9.18 13.27
CA TRP A 55 1.45 8.86 11.88
C TRP A 55 0.30 9.14 10.92
N CYS A 56 0.64 9.59 9.71
CA CYS A 56 -0.26 9.46 8.58
C CYS A 56 -0.40 7.97 8.23
N TYR A 57 -1.63 7.50 8.05
CA TYR A 57 -1.91 6.09 7.81
C TYR A 57 -1.19 5.53 6.57
N GLY A 58 -1.25 6.22 5.44
CA GLY A 58 -0.52 5.83 4.23
C GLY A 58 0.99 5.72 4.47
N ASN A 59 1.60 6.75 5.07
CA ASN A 59 3.03 6.75 5.39
C ASN A 59 3.43 5.61 6.34
N TYR A 60 2.55 5.24 7.27
CA TYR A 60 2.81 4.12 8.19
C TYR A 60 2.88 2.79 7.42
N LEU A 61 1.95 2.55 6.49
CA LEU A 61 1.96 1.36 5.63
C LEU A 61 3.20 1.33 4.72
N GLU A 62 3.54 2.47 4.12
CA GLU A 62 4.74 2.63 3.28
C GLU A 62 6.01 2.27 4.06
N ASP A 63 6.16 2.78 5.29
CA ASP A 63 7.30 2.47 6.16
C ASP A 63 7.43 0.97 6.41
N LYS A 64 6.32 0.25 6.63
CA LYS A 64 6.36 -1.21 6.83
C LYS A 64 6.81 -1.97 5.59
N LEU A 65 6.36 -1.55 4.41
CA LEU A 65 6.79 -2.15 3.14
C LEU A 65 8.28 -1.88 2.87
N VAL A 66 8.75 -0.65 3.10
CA VAL A 66 10.17 -0.28 2.98
C VAL A 66 11.03 -1.10 3.94
N ASN A 67 10.64 -1.21 5.21
CA ASN A 67 11.37 -1.99 6.21
C ASN A 67 11.35 -3.50 5.90
N ALA A 68 10.33 -3.99 5.20
CA ALA A 68 10.28 -5.35 4.69
C ALA A 68 11.12 -5.57 3.41
N GLY A 69 11.69 -4.51 2.83
CA GLY A 69 12.47 -4.56 1.60
C GLY A 69 11.63 -4.83 0.35
N ILE A 70 10.38 -4.37 0.34
CA ILE A 70 9.44 -4.54 -0.77
C ILE A 70 9.41 -3.24 -1.57
N ALA A 71 9.63 -3.35 -2.89
CA ALA A 71 9.42 -2.23 -3.80
C ALA A 71 7.93 -2.13 -4.17
N PHE A 72 7.39 -0.90 -4.17
CA PHE A 72 5.99 -0.66 -4.47
C PHE A 72 5.79 0.74 -5.08
N ASP A 73 4.68 0.89 -5.80
CA ASP A 73 4.07 2.18 -6.10
C ASP A 73 2.81 2.34 -5.24
N ALA A 74 2.61 3.53 -4.67
CA ALA A 74 1.45 3.84 -3.85
C ALA A 74 0.53 4.85 -4.55
N TYR A 75 -0.77 4.58 -4.48
CA TYR A 75 -1.83 5.43 -5.01
C TYR A 75 -2.86 5.66 -3.91
N TYR A 76 -3.14 6.93 -3.66
CA TYR A 76 -4.13 7.37 -2.70
C TYR A 76 -5.33 7.89 -3.48
N ALA A 77 -6.54 7.55 -3.04
CA ALA A 77 -7.73 8.18 -3.59
C ALA A 77 -7.63 9.68 -3.24
N ASP A 78 -7.51 10.54 -4.27
CA ASP A 78 -7.81 11.96 -4.08
C ASP A 78 -9.27 12.03 -3.64
N ALA A 79 -9.49 12.22 -2.35
CA ALA A 79 -10.74 12.80 -1.91
C ALA A 79 -10.77 14.19 -2.56
N GLU A 80 -11.58 14.37 -3.59
CA GLU A 80 -11.86 15.71 -4.12
C GLU A 80 -12.17 16.63 -2.92
N GLU A 81 -11.31 17.63 -2.70
CA GLU A 81 -11.47 18.66 -1.65
C GLU A 81 -12.84 19.36 -1.71
#